data_AF-A0A7Z1T0N0-F1
#
_entry.id   AF-A0A7Z1T0N0-F1
#
_cell.length_a   1.000
_cell.length_b   1.000
_cell.length_c   1.000
_cell.angle_alpha   90.00
_cell.angle_beta   90.00
_cell.angle_gamma   90.00
#
_symmetry.space_group_name_H-M   'P 1'
#
loop_
_entity.id
_entity.type
_entity.pdbx_description
1 polymer ?
#
loop_
_entity_poly.entity_id
_entity_poly.type
_entity_poly.pdbx_seq_one_letter_code
_entity_poly.pdbx_strand_id
1 'polypeptide(L)'
;DIAKNGRKVLQMDAFGCTSRGQAHRTGLWVIQTELLETQMVTFAVGAEGLRHTPGDIFEVCDSDYAGASIGGRIVAVDVAARTLTLDRDIELPVTGKAAAAISFIGHKGEPLSATVVSQPDKNSVVLSSLPEGVMEGGVWGLKLPTLRRRLFRCMAIQEKEDGTFAVSALQHVPEKEAIVDKGATFEPESGTLNGVTPPAVQHLAVDTSADSSLYQAKATWDTPRVIKGVR
;
A
#
# COMPACT_ATOMS: atom_id res chain seq x y z
N ASP A 1 -17.50 -18.13 -6.18
CA ASP A 1 -18.50 -19.20 -6.37
C ASP A 1 -17.84 -20.55 -6.10
N ILE A 2 -18.07 -21.14 -4.92
CA ILE A 2 -17.47 -22.45 -4.54
C ILE A 2 -17.92 -23.54 -5.52
N ALA A 3 -19.14 -23.40 -6.05
CA ALA A 3 -19.71 -24.27 -7.07
C ALA A 3 -18.92 -24.26 -8.40
N LYS A 4 -18.19 -23.18 -8.72
CA LYS A 4 -17.49 -23.02 -10.00
C LYS A 4 -15.99 -23.32 -9.93
N ASN A 5 -15.35 -23.03 -8.79
CA ASN A 5 -13.88 -23.10 -8.63
C ASN A 5 -13.40 -24.08 -7.55
N GLY A 6 -14.31 -24.75 -6.83
CA GLY A 6 -13.97 -25.68 -5.74
C GLY A 6 -13.42 -25.00 -4.48
N ARG A 7 -13.18 -25.79 -3.42
CA ARG A 7 -12.45 -25.34 -2.23
C ARG A 7 -10.94 -25.35 -2.53
N LYS A 8 -10.30 -24.18 -2.44
CA LYS A 8 -8.84 -24.06 -2.48
C LYS A 8 -8.31 -24.07 -1.04
N VAL A 9 -7.81 -25.23 -0.61
CA VAL A 9 -7.24 -25.41 0.73
C VAL A 9 -5.73 -25.36 0.60
N LEU A 10 -5.09 -24.43 1.30
CA LEU A 10 -3.65 -24.46 1.51
C LEU A 10 -3.37 -25.01 2.91
N GLN A 11 -2.57 -26.07 2.98
CA GLN A 11 -1.99 -26.54 4.23
C GLN A 11 -0.60 -25.91 4.40
N MET A 12 -0.35 -25.31 5.56
CA MET A 12 0.94 -24.71 5.88
C MET A 12 1.29 -24.90 7.35
N ASP A 13 2.60 -24.90 7.62
CA ASP A 13 3.14 -24.96 8.97
C ASP A 13 3.74 -23.61 9.35
N ALA A 14 3.26 -23.03 10.46
CA ALA A 14 3.78 -21.78 11.00
C ALA A 14 4.89 -22.07 12.02
N PHE A 15 6.15 -22.09 11.58
CA PHE A 15 7.30 -22.32 12.45
C PHE A 15 7.38 -21.28 13.58
N GLY A 16 7.63 -21.73 14.81
CA GLY A 16 7.77 -20.84 15.97
C GLY A 16 6.46 -20.17 16.43
N CYS A 17 5.30 -20.63 15.95
CA CYS A 17 4.01 -20.11 16.38
C CYS A 17 3.70 -20.57 17.81
N THR A 18 3.68 -19.63 18.77
CA THR A 18 3.43 -19.89 20.19
C THR A 18 2.07 -19.39 20.68
N SER A 19 1.27 -18.74 19.81
CA SER A 19 -0.05 -18.24 20.19
C SER A 19 -1.08 -18.35 19.06
N ARG A 20 -2.36 -18.42 19.45
CA ARG A 20 -3.50 -18.38 18.51
C ARG A 20 -3.49 -17.11 17.64
N GLY A 21 -3.06 -15.98 18.19
CA GLY A 21 -2.96 -14.72 17.45
C GLY A 21 -1.89 -14.73 16.36
N GLN A 22 -0.77 -15.40 16.59
CA GLN A 22 0.24 -15.63 15.56
C GLN A 22 -0.30 -16.54 14.46
N ALA A 23 -0.88 -17.69 14.81
CA ALA A 23 -1.46 -18.62 13.84
C ALA A 23 -2.52 -17.94 12.94
N HIS A 24 -3.39 -17.14 13.53
CA HIS A 24 -4.42 -16.40 12.80
C HIS A 24 -3.81 -15.36 11.86
N ARG A 25 -2.84 -14.56 12.31
CA ARG A 25 -2.18 -13.57 11.45
C ARG A 25 -1.45 -14.24 10.29
N THR A 26 -0.77 -15.36 10.53
CA THR A 26 -0.13 -16.14 9.45
C THR A 26 -1.16 -16.67 8.46
N GLY A 27 -2.26 -17.25 8.94
CA GLY A 27 -3.41 -17.68 8.12
C GLY A 27 -3.97 -16.56 7.25
N LEU A 28 -4.28 -15.43 7.88
CA LEU A 28 -4.86 -14.27 7.23
C LEU A 28 -3.88 -13.63 6.25
N TRP A 29 -2.59 -13.58 6.57
CA TRP A 29 -1.54 -13.08 5.68
C TRP A 29 -1.52 -13.81 4.35
N VAL A 30 -1.54 -15.14 4.38
CA VAL A 30 -1.55 -15.97 3.17
C VAL A 30 -2.81 -15.71 2.35
N ILE A 31 -3.98 -15.73 2.98
CA ILE A 31 -5.26 -15.50 2.28
C ILE A 31 -5.26 -14.13 1.61
N GLN A 32 -4.83 -13.08 2.32
CA GLN A 32 -4.83 -11.73 1.78
C GLN A 32 -3.76 -11.52 0.72
N THR A 33 -2.61 -12.19 0.83
CA THR A 33 -1.58 -12.18 -0.22
C THR A 33 -2.15 -12.80 -1.50
N GLU A 34 -2.76 -13.98 -1.43
CA GLU A 34 -3.39 -14.63 -2.59
C GLU A 34 -4.54 -13.80 -3.19
N LEU A 35 -5.28 -13.05 -2.36
CA LEU A 35 -6.39 -12.23 -2.82
C LEU A 35 -5.96 -10.91 -3.47
N LEU A 36 -4.94 -10.25 -2.92
CA LEU A 36 -4.58 -8.87 -3.25
C LEU A 36 -3.33 -8.76 -4.14
N GLU A 37 -2.37 -9.66 -3.98
CA GLU A 37 -1.05 -9.61 -4.63
C GLU A 37 -1.00 -10.60 -5.80
N THR A 38 -1.87 -10.40 -6.79
CA THR A 38 -2.12 -11.38 -7.88
C THR A 38 -1.30 -11.16 -9.14
N GLN A 39 -0.68 -9.99 -9.29
CA GLN A 39 0.02 -9.61 -10.50
C GLN A 39 1.53 -9.81 -10.34
N MET A 40 2.16 -10.37 -11.37
CA MET A 40 3.62 -10.47 -11.48
C MET A 40 4.08 -9.64 -12.67
N VAL A 41 5.22 -8.98 -12.53
CA VAL A 41 5.88 -8.23 -13.60
C VAL A 41 7.28 -8.79 -13.81
N THR A 42 7.72 -8.79 -15.06
CA THR A 42 9.09 -9.12 -15.44
C THR A 42 9.56 -8.11 -16.47
N PHE A 43 10.68 -7.46 -16.21
CA PHE A 43 11.25 -6.44 -17.09
C PHE A 43 12.77 -6.47 -17.03
N ALA A 44 13.42 -5.89 -18.04
CA ALA A 44 14.87 -5.76 -18.08
C ALA A 44 15.28 -4.31 -17.81
N VAL A 45 16.37 -4.12 -17.07
CA VAL A 45 16.95 -2.81 -16.72
C VAL A 45 18.45 -2.83 -16.97
N GLY A 46 19.05 -1.67 -17.16
CA GLY A 46 20.50 -1.53 -17.16
C GLY A 46 21.08 -1.63 -15.75
N ALA A 47 22.32 -1.18 -15.59
CA ALA A 47 23.03 -1.18 -14.31
C ALA A 47 22.29 -0.39 -13.21
N GLU A 48 21.40 0.53 -13.55
CA GLU A 48 20.53 1.23 -12.61
C GLU A 48 19.58 0.31 -11.82
N GLY A 49 19.38 -0.92 -12.28
CA GLY A 49 18.62 -1.95 -11.57
C GLY A 49 19.34 -2.54 -10.36
N LEU A 50 20.67 -2.48 -10.34
CA LEU A 50 21.51 -3.06 -9.28
C LEU A 50 21.38 -2.36 -7.93
N ARG A 51 20.73 -1.19 -7.90
CA ARG A 51 20.39 -0.51 -6.64
C ARG A 51 19.32 -1.24 -5.84
N HIS A 52 18.61 -2.18 -6.46
CA HIS A 52 17.59 -2.98 -5.81
C HIS A 52 18.14 -4.34 -5.39
N THR A 53 17.57 -4.88 -4.32
CA THR A 53 17.80 -6.23 -3.83
C THR A 53 16.48 -6.99 -3.71
N PRO A 54 16.48 -8.33 -3.77
CA PRO A 54 15.29 -9.11 -3.48
C PRO A 54 14.68 -8.72 -2.13
N GLY A 55 13.37 -8.46 -2.12
CA GLY A 55 12.64 -7.93 -0.96
C GLY A 55 12.30 -6.45 -1.04
N ASP A 56 13.04 -5.65 -1.82
CA ASP A 56 12.78 -4.22 -2.00
C ASP A 56 11.42 -3.97 -2.64
N ILE A 57 10.78 -2.87 -2.25
CA ILE A 57 9.52 -2.41 -2.83
C ILE A 57 9.78 -1.19 -3.70
N PHE A 58 9.34 -1.25 -4.95
CA PHE A 58 9.44 -0.13 -5.89
C PHE A 58 8.11 0.13 -6.61
N GLU A 59 7.97 1.37 -7.10
CA GLU A 59 6.85 1.80 -7.92
C GLU A 59 7.13 1.47 -9.38
N VAL A 60 6.13 0.92 -10.08
CA VAL A 60 6.21 0.64 -11.52
C VAL A 60 5.25 1.56 -12.27
N CYS A 61 5.81 2.41 -13.12
CA CYS A 61 5.08 3.34 -13.98
C CYS A 61 4.88 2.75 -15.39
N ASP A 62 4.01 1.74 -15.48
CA ASP A 62 3.68 1.04 -16.73
C ASP A 62 2.66 1.85 -17.56
N SER A 63 3.12 2.41 -18.68
CA SER A 63 2.30 3.26 -19.56
C SER A 63 1.25 2.47 -20.35
N ASP A 64 1.53 1.22 -20.72
CA ASP A 64 0.59 0.38 -21.45
C ASP A 64 -0.56 -0.05 -20.55
N TYR A 65 -0.24 -0.39 -19.29
CA TYR A 65 -1.27 -0.69 -18.28
C TYR A 65 -2.09 0.56 -17.90
N ALA A 66 -1.45 1.73 -17.79
CA ALA A 66 -2.13 2.96 -17.43
C ALA A 66 -2.95 3.56 -18.59
N GLY A 67 -2.69 3.16 -19.84
CA GLY A 67 -3.27 3.77 -21.02
C GLY A 67 -2.84 5.24 -21.22
N ALA A 68 -1.73 5.64 -20.59
CA ALA A 68 -1.20 6.99 -20.59
C ALA A 68 0.31 6.98 -20.43
N SER A 69 0.99 7.99 -20.99
CA SER A 69 2.43 8.16 -20.87
C SER A 69 2.80 8.63 -19.45
N ILE A 70 3.22 7.68 -18.61
CA ILE A 70 3.45 7.92 -17.17
C ILE A 70 4.87 7.60 -16.70
N GLY A 71 5.75 7.17 -17.58
CA GLY A 71 7.14 6.86 -17.21
C GLY A 71 8.07 6.93 -18.40
N GLY A 72 9.32 7.27 -18.14
CA GLY A 72 10.32 7.44 -19.20
C GLY A 72 11.70 7.85 -18.68
N ARG A 73 12.42 8.58 -19.54
CA ARG A 73 13.76 9.10 -19.31
C ARG A 73 13.80 10.63 -19.48
N ILE A 74 14.61 11.29 -18.66
CA ILE A 74 14.81 12.73 -18.72
C ILE A 74 15.78 13.02 -19.87
N VAL A 75 15.41 13.91 -20.79
CA VAL A 75 16.24 14.30 -21.93
C VAL A 75 17.11 15.50 -21.61
N ALA A 76 16.55 16.51 -20.94
CA ALA A 76 17.27 17.73 -20.57
C ALA A 76 16.76 18.28 -19.23
N VAL A 77 17.66 18.95 -18.50
CA VAL A 77 17.38 19.56 -17.20
C VAL A 77 17.82 21.03 -17.22
N ASP A 78 16.86 21.96 -17.09
CA ASP A 78 17.15 23.37 -16.83
C ASP A 78 16.93 23.68 -15.34
N VAL A 79 18.04 23.81 -14.62
CA VAL A 79 18.03 24.06 -13.17
C VAL A 79 17.54 25.49 -12.84
N ALA A 80 17.87 26.48 -13.67
CA ALA A 80 17.50 27.87 -13.42
C ALA A 80 15.99 28.09 -13.61
N ALA A 81 15.44 27.51 -14.68
CA ALA A 81 14.01 27.55 -14.96
C ALA A 81 13.20 26.47 -14.22
N ARG A 82 13.86 25.52 -13.52
CA ARG A 82 13.24 24.32 -12.92
C ARG A 82 12.41 23.53 -13.93
N THR A 83 12.90 23.45 -15.16
CA THR A 83 12.20 22.83 -16.29
C THR A 83 12.85 21.49 -16.63
N LEU A 84 12.03 20.47 -16.82
CA LEU A 84 12.46 19.16 -17.32
C LEU A 84 11.90 18.93 -18.72
N THR A 85 12.75 18.47 -19.62
CA THR A 85 12.35 17.91 -20.92
C THR A 85 12.34 16.40 -20.83
N LEU A 86 11.21 15.80 -21.19
CA LEU A 86 10.96 14.36 -21.13
C LEU A 86 11.17 13.72 -22.50
N ASP A 87 11.45 12.42 -22.52
CA ASP A 87 11.63 11.61 -23.73
C ASP A 87 10.35 11.42 -24.56
N ARG A 88 9.21 11.83 -24.02
CA ARG A 88 7.88 11.63 -24.62
C ARG A 88 6.89 12.68 -24.11
N ASP A 89 5.82 12.83 -24.86
CA ASP A 89 4.70 13.68 -24.47
C ASP A 89 3.99 13.11 -23.24
N ILE A 90 3.49 13.99 -22.38
CA ILE A 90 2.65 13.67 -21.24
C ILE A 90 1.35 14.45 -21.28
N GLU A 91 0.30 13.85 -20.73
CA GLU A 91 -1.01 14.48 -20.60
C GLU A 91 -1.29 14.82 -19.13
N LEU A 92 -1.47 16.11 -18.85
CA LEU A 92 -1.84 16.59 -17.53
C LEU A 92 -3.34 16.91 -17.48
N PRO A 93 -4.04 16.56 -16.38
CA PRO A 93 -5.46 16.85 -16.26
C PRO A 93 -5.72 18.36 -16.28
N VAL A 94 -6.70 18.79 -17.11
CA VAL A 94 -7.05 20.21 -17.30
C VAL A 94 -7.48 20.87 -16.00
N THR A 95 -8.21 20.13 -15.16
CA THR A 95 -8.62 20.53 -13.81
C THR A 95 -7.70 19.84 -12.80
N GLY A 96 -7.00 20.59 -11.96
CA GLY A 96 -6.10 20.02 -10.94
C GLY A 96 -4.67 19.75 -11.40
N LYS A 97 -4.15 20.51 -12.38
CA LYS A 97 -2.72 20.47 -12.78
C LYS A 97 -1.75 20.51 -11.60
N ALA A 98 -2.08 21.28 -10.55
CA ALA A 98 -1.29 21.40 -9.32
C ALA A 98 -1.24 20.12 -8.46
N ALA A 99 -2.05 19.10 -8.76
CA ALA A 99 -2.08 17.83 -8.06
C ALA A 99 -1.27 16.72 -8.79
N ALA A 100 -0.74 17.00 -9.98
CA ALA A 100 0.20 16.13 -10.64
C ALA A 100 1.61 16.32 -10.08
N ALA A 101 2.36 15.24 -9.92
CA ALA A 101 3.75 15.26 -9.46
C ALA A 101 4.61 14.37 -10.35
N ILE A 102 5.89 14.71 -10.49
CA ILE A 102 6.88 13.84 -11.13
C ILE A 102 7.74 13.24 -10.03
N SER A 103 7.92 11.92 -10.08
CA SER A 103 8.89 11.18 -9.28
C SER A 103 10.17 10.92 -10.05
N PHE A 104 11.28 10.93 -9.34
CA PHE A 104 12.62 10.66 -9.85
C PHE A 104 13.47 10.05 -8.73
N ILE A 105 14.66 9.58 -9.08
CA ILE A 105 15.61 9.01 -8.13
C ILE A 105 16.64 10.09 -7.79
N GLY A 106 16.78 10.40 -6.50
CA GLY A 106 17.76 11.34 -5.99
C GLY A 106 19.18 10.77 -6.01
N HIS A 107 20.15 11.61 -5.66
CA HIS A 107 21.57 11.23 -5.74
C HIS A 107 21.98 10.12 -4.76
N LYS A 108 21.18 9.85 -3.70
CA LYS A 108 21.41 8.75 -2.75
C LYS A 108 20.60 7.49 -3.10
N GLY A 109 19.95 7.47 -4.26
CA GLY A 109 19.11 6.35 -4.70
C GLY A 109 17.69 6.36 -4.12
N GLU A 110 17.31 7.43 -3.43
CA GLU A 110 16.01 7.61 -2.77
C GLU A 110 14.93 8.09 -3.76
N PRO A 111 13.68 7.62 -3.64
CA PRO A 111 12.58 8.11 -4.45
C PRO A 111 12.16 9.51 -3.97
N LEU A 112 12.35 10.51 -4.82
CA LEU A 112 11.90 11.89 -4.59
C LEU A 112 10.71 12.22 -5.49
N SER A 113 9.96 13.27 -5.14
CA SER A 113 8.83 13.73 -5.96
C SER A 113 8.67 15.24 -5.85
N ALA A 114 8.35 15.90 -6.96
CA ALA A 114 8.07 17.33 -7.03
C ALA A 114 6.76 17.59 -7.78
N THR A 115 6.01 18.58 -7.33
CA THR A 115 4.73 18.95 -7.96
C THR A 115 4.95 19.72 -9.25
N VAL A 116 4.08 19.48 -10.24
CA VAL A 116 4.09 20.19 -11.52
C VAL A 116 3.37 21.52 -11.36
N VAL A 117 4.07 22.61 -11.72
CA VAL A 117 3.55 23.99 -11.65
C VAL A 117 2.92 24.37 -12.99
N SER A 118 3.60 24.08 -14.08
CA SER A 118 3.12 24.37 -15.44
C SER A 118 3.73 23.41 -16.45
N GLN A 119 3.14 23.39 -17.65
CA GLN A 119 3.58 22.57 -18.78
C GLN A 119 3.72 23.50 -20.00
N PRO A 120 4.94 24.01 -20.28
CA PRO A 120 5.20 24.89 -21.41
C PRO A 120 4.92 24.19 -22.75
N ASP A 121 5.32 22.92 -22.87
CA ASP A 121 5.13 22.07 -24.06
C ASP A 121 4.70 20.67 -23.65
N LYS A 122 4.23 19.85 -24.60
CA LYS A 122 3.72 18.49 -24.31
C LYS A 122 4.73 17.57 -23.62
N ASN A 123 6.02 17.75 -23.89
CA ASN A 123 7.12 17.00 -23.27
C ASN A 123 7.94 17.85 -22.26
N SER A 124 7.47 19.04 -21.88
CA SER A 124 8.19 19.95 -21.01
C SER A 124 7.37 20.32 -19.79
N VAL A 125 7.95 20.19 -18.60
CA VAL A 125 7.28 20.50 -17.33
C VAL A 125 8.12 21.40 -16.45
N VAL A 126 7.48 22.37 -15.80
CA VAL A 126 8.08 23.21 -14.76
C VAL A 126 7.68 22.66 -13.40
N LEU A 127 8.68 22.41 -12.56
CA LEU A 127 8.49 21.86 -11.21
C LEU A 127 8.52 22.95 -10.14
N SER A 128 7.89 22.69 -8.99
CA SER A 128 7.91 23.58 -7.83
C SER A 128 9.31 23.73 -7.25
N SER A 129 10.00 22.60 -7.09
CA SER A 129 11.41 22.50 -6.75
C SER A 129 12.06 21.42 -7.60
N LEU A 130 13.34 21.62 -7.92
CA LEU A 130 14.14 20.63 -8.63
C LEU A 130 15.15 20.04 -7.63
N PRO A 131 14.94 18.81 -7.15
CA PRO A 131 15.82 18.23 -6.15
C PRO A 131 17.21 17.89 -6.70
N GLU A 132 18.19 17.85 -5.81
CA GLU A 132 19.55 17.48 -6.16
C GLU A 132 19.62 16.02 -6.64
N GLY A 133 20.41 15.77 -7.68
CA GLY A 133 20.59 14.45 -8.29
C GLY A 133 19.70 14.17 -9.50
N VAL A 134 18.76 15.07 -9.83
CA VAL A 134 18.04 14.99 -11.11
C VAL A 134 19.03 15.31 -12.24
N MET A 135 19.18 14.37 -13.18
CA MET A 135 20.12 14.47 -14.28
C MET A 135 19.52 13.93 -15.57
N GLU A 136 20.13 14.32 -16.69
CA GLU A 136 19.85 13.76 -18.02
C GLU A 136 20.07 12.24 -18.02
N GLY A 137 19.21 11.50 -18.72
CA GLY A 137 19.17 10.05 -18.68
C GLY A 137 18.54 9.45 -17.40
N GLY A 138 18.18 10.28 -16.42
CA GLY A 138 17.49 9.83 -15.21
C GLY A 138 16.09 9.29 -15.49
N VAL A 139 15.58 8.42 -14.60
CA VAL A 139 14.23 7.87 -14.70
C VAL A 139 13.22 8.88 -14.13
N TRP A 140 12.10 9.08 -14.82
CA TRP A 140 10.96 9.82 -14.29
C TRP A 140 9.68 8.98 -14.31
N GLY A 141 8.77 9.30 -13.40
CA GLY A 141 7.41 8.74 -13.34
C GLY A 141 6.39 9.82 -13.03
N LEU A 142 5.24 9.81 -13.69
CA LEU A 142 4.15 10.76 -13.50
C LEU A 142 3.14 10.20 -12.50
N LYS A 143 2.90 10.97 -11.43
CA LYS A 143 1.89 10.70 -10.42
C LYS A 143 0.69 11.58 -10.69
N LEU A 144 -0.42 10.94 -11.03
CA LEU A 144 -1.71 11.57 -11.26
C LEU A 144 -2.68 11.22 -10.12
N PRO A 145 -3.54 12.15 -9.67
CA PRO A 145 -4.54 11.85 -8.64
C PRO A 145 -5.52 10.75 -9.04
N THR A 146 -5.78 10.60 -10.34
CA THR A 146 -6.66 9.60 -10.92
C THR A 146 -5.99 8.24 -11.08
N LEU A 147 -4.66 8.17 -10.99
CA LEU A 147 -3.89 6.96 -11.17
C LEU A 147 -3.47 6.39 -9.81
N ARG A 148 -3.88 5.15 -9.54
CA ARG A 148 -3.42 4.44 -8.35
C ARG A 148 -1.96 4.02 -8.55
N ARG A 149 -1.09 4.38 -7.60
CA ARG A 149 0.28 3.88 -7.53
C ARG A 149 0.30 2.36 -7.46
N ARG A 150 1.09 1.72 -8.31
CA ARG A 150 1.31 0.28 -8.30
C ARG A 150 2.70 -0.01 -7.73
N LEU A 151 2.72 -0.70 -6.60
CA LEU A 151 3.93 -1.12 -5.92
C LEU A 151 4.19 -2.58 -6.21
N PHE A 152 5.47 -2.93 -6.34
CA PHE A 152 5.92 -4.29 -6.58
C PHE A 152 7.09 -4.59 -5.66
N ARG A 153 7.10 -5.81 -5.11
CA ARG A 153 8.18 -6.36 -4.32
C ARG A 153 9.10 -7.18 -5.22
N CYS A 154 10.38 -6.85 -5.22
CA CYS A 154 11.42 -7.57 -5.93
C CYS A 154 11.50 -9.02 -5.43
N MET A 155 11.40 -9.99 -6.34
CA MET A 155 11.53 -11.41 -6.03
C MET A 155 12.90 -11.94 -6.42
N ALA A 156 13.38 -11.57 -7.60
CA ALA A 156 14.70 -11.94 -8.07
C ALA A 156 15.25 -10.94 -9.08
N ILE A 157 16.57 -10.80 -9.09
CA ILE A 157 17.34 -10.04 -10.06
C ILE A 157 18.36 -11.00 -10.67
N GLN A 158 18.38 -11.12 -11.98
CA GLN A 158 19.27 -12.02 -12.73
C GLN A 158 20.05 -11.22 -13.77
N GLU A 159 21.37 -11.34 -13.75
CA GLU A 159 22.25 -10.78 -14.78
C GLU A 159 22.13 -11.60 -16.07
N LYS A 160 22.09 -10.91 -17.21
CA LYS A 160 22.10 -11.49 -18.54
C LYS A 160 23.46 -11.29 -19.21
N GLU A 161 23.72 -12.10 -20.24
CA GLU A 161 24.97 -12.05 -21.01
C GLU A 161 25.20 -10.72 -21.75
N ASP A 162 24.14 -9.95 -21.99
CA ASP A 162 24.18 -8.64 -22.66
C ASP A 162 24.47 -7.45 -21.71
N GLY A 163 24.75 -7.73 -20.42
CA GLY A 163 25.00 -6.72 -19.40
C GLY A 163 23.73 -6.03 -18.87
N THR A 164 22.54 -6.55 -19.21
CA THR A 164 21.26 -6.13 -18.62
C THR A 164 20.85 -7.04 -17.47
N PHE A 165 19.93 -6.57 -16.63
CA PHE A 165 19.42 -7.32 -15.49
C PHE A 165 17.92 -7.57 -15.66
N ALA A 166 17.51 -8.84 -15.62
CA ALA A 166 16.11 -9.22 -15.53
C ALA A 166 15.63 -9.09 -14.09
N VAL A 167 14.60 -8.30 -13.88
CA VAL A 167 13.92 -8.14 -12.59
C VAL A 167 12.57 -8.83 -12.68
N SER A 168 12.29 -9.70 -11.70
CA SER A 168 10.97 -10.28 -11.47
C SER A 168 10.42 -9.76 -10.16
N ALA A 169 9.15 -9.34 -10.17
CA ALA A 169 8.53 -8.74 -9.00
C ALA A 169 7.05 -9.10 -8.87
N LEU A 170 6.60 -9.25 -7.63
CA LEU A 170 5.21 -9.54 -7.28
C LEU A 170 4.54 -8.25 -6.82
N GLN A 171 3.26 -8.06 -7.16
CA GLN A 171 2.49 -6.93 -6.69
C GLN A 171 2.54 -6.83 -5.17
N HIS A 172 2.67 -5.60 -4.66
CA HIS A 172 2.64 -5.33 -3.23
C HIS A 172 1.50 -4.38 -2.91
N VAL A 173 0.67 -4.77 -1.94
CA VAL A 173 -0.48 -3.97 -1.47
C VAL A 173 -0.27 -3.64 0.02
N PRO A 174 0.22 -2.43 0.37
CA PRO A 174 0.52 -2.06 1.76
C PRO A 174 -0.68 -2.18 2.70
N GLU A 175 -1.90 -1.94 2.18
CA GLU A 175 -3.14 -2.03 2.96
C GLU A 175 -3.39 -3.44 3.52
N LYS A 176 -2.77 -4.48 2.93
CA LYS A 176 -2.82 -5.86 3.41
C LYS A 176 -2.40 -5.98 4.86
N GLU A 177 -1.34 -5.28 5.27
CA GLU A 177 -0.78 -5.38 6.63
C GLU A 177 -1.79 -4.92 7.67
N ALA A 178 -2.46 -3.79 7.40
CA ALA A 178 -3.51 -3.26 8.26
C ALA A 178 -4.72 -4.20 8.38
N ILE A 179 -5.07 -4.91 7.30
CA ILE A 179 -6.16 -5.91 7.31
C ILE A 179 -5.76 -7.10 8.18
N VAL A 180 -4.52 -7.57 8.08
CA VAL A 180 -4.01 -8.70 8.86
C VAL A 180 -3.96 -8.37 10.36
N ASP A 181 -3.50 -7.17 10.70
CA ASP A 181 -3.36 -6.74 12.10
C ASP A 181 -4.71 -6.43 12.77
N LYS A 182 -5.64 -5.80 12.04
CA LYS A 182 -6.98 -5.50 12.58
C LYS A 182 -7.96 -6.67 12.49
N GLY A 183 -7.63 -7.71 11.73
CA GLY A 183 -8.54 -8.82 11.44
C GLY A 183 -8.78 -9.77 12.61
N ALA A 184 -8.15 -9.56 13.77
CA ALA A 184 -8.17 -10.51 14.87
C ALA A 184 -8.47 -9.85 16.22
N THR A 185 -9.67 -10.11 16.76
CA THR A 185 -10.00 -9.83 18.15
C THR A 185 -10.00 -11.14 18.91
N PHE A 186 -9.06 -11.31 19.84
CA PHE A 186 -9.03 -12.47 20.73
C PHE A 186 -9.50 -12.02 22.10
N GLU A 187 -10.75 -12.34 22.43
CA GLU A 187 -11.19 -12.27 23.82
C GLU A 187 -10.36 -13.28 24.64
N PRO A 188 -9.81 -12.88 25.80
CA PRO A 188 -9.09 -13.80 26.65
C PRO A 188 -10.03 -14.93 27.09
N GLU A 189 -9.64 -16.16 26.78
CA GLU A 189 -10.31 -17.33 27.39
C GLU A 189 -10.01 -17.30 28.89
N SER A 190 -11.04 -17.49 29.71
CA SER A 190 -10.85 -17.48 31.15
C SER A 190 -9.92 -18.62 31.56
N GLY A 191 -8.86 -18.30 32.30
CA GLY A 191 -7.90 -19.26 32.83
C GLY A 191 -8.44 -20.19 33.94
N THR A 192 -9.76 -20.17 34.20
CA THR A 192 -10.42 -21.03 35.19
C THR A 192 -11.72 -21.59 34.62
N LEU A 193 -12.13 -22.79 35.04
CA LEU A 193 -13.45 -23.38 34.71
C LEU A 193 -14.62 -22.51 35.22
N ASN A 194 -14.36 -21.55 36.11
CA ASN A 194 -15.34 -20.60 36.66
C ASN A 194 -15.20 -19.19 36.03
N GLY A 195 -14.86 -19.16 34.74
CA GLY A 195 -14.73 -17.93 33.98
C GLY A 195 -16.04 -17.29 33.56
N VAL A 196 -16.59 -16.41 34.39
CA VAL A 196 -17.68 -15.53 33.97
C VAL A 196 -17.08 -14.42 33.13
N THR A 197 -17.06 -14.57 31.81
CA THR A 197 -16.90 -13.41 30.91
C THR A 197 -18.16 -12.56 31.05
N PRO A 198 -18.07 -11.29 31.52
CA PRO A 198 -19.23 -10.41 31.55
C PRO A 198 -19.76 -10.30 30.12
N PRO A 199 -21.05 -10.58 29.88
CA PRO A 199 -21.60 -10.47 28.54
C PRO A 199 -21.56 -9.01 28.08
N ALA A 200 -21.52 -8.82 26.76
CA ALA A 200 -21.47 -7.49 26.16
C ALA A 200 -22.62 -6.62 26.68
N VAL A 201 -22.30 -5.39 27.08
CA VAL A 201 -23.29 -4.38 27.47
C VAL A 201 -24.16 -4.05 26.25
N GLN A 202 -25.48 -4.20 26.41
CA GLN A 202 -26.47 -3.86 25.39
C GLN A 202 -27.39 -2.76 25.91
N HIS A 203 -28.00 -2.00 24.98
CA HIS A 203 -28.99 -0.96 25.29
C HIS A 203 -28.54 0.05 26.37
N LEU A 204 -27.29 0.51 26.29
CA LEU A 204 -26.84 1.58 27.16
C LEU A 204 -27.64 2.86 26.87
N ALA A 205 -28.47 3.27 27.83
CA ALA A 205 -29.19 4.52 27.84
C ALA A 205 -28.67 5.40 28.98
N VAL A 206 -28.63 6.71 28.76
CA VAL A 206 -28.23 7.68 29.78
C VAL A 206 -29.30 8.77 29.81
N ASP A 207 -30.02 8.84 30.93
CA ASP A 207 -31.02 9.88 31.17
C ASP A 207 -30.43 10.93 32.10
N THR A 208 -30.57 12.20 31.76
CA THR A 208 -30.15 13.31 32.63
C THR A 208 -31.35 14.01 33.24
N SER A 209 -31.41 14.10 34.56
CA SER A 209 -32.43 14.88 35.28
C SER A 209 -31.82 16.08 35.99
N ALA A 210 -32.58 17.17 36.05
CA ALA A 210 -32.18 18.43 36.66
C ALA A 210 -32.98 18.68 37.94
N ASP A 211 -32.95 17.73 38.90
CA ASP A 211 -33.83 17.77 40.07
C ASP A 211 -33.26 18.47 41.31
N SER A 212 -32.11 19.15 41.23
CA SER A 212 -31.65 20.11 42.25
C SER A 212 -30.28 20.66 41.88
N SER A 213 -30.18 21.93 41.48
CA SER A 213 -28.97 22.78 41.28
C SER A 213 -27.71 22.18 40.60
N LEU A 214 -27.75 20.91 40.20
CA LEU A 214 -26.70 20.08 39.64
C LEU A 214 -27.37 19.11 38.65
N TYR A 215 -26.70 18.85 37.54
CA TYR A 215 -27.15 17.85 36.58
C TYR A 215 -26.83 16.45 37.09
N GLN A 216 -27.83 15.56 37.17
CA GLN A 216 -27.62 14.15 37.47
C GLN A 216 -27.76 13.35 36.18
N ALA A 217 -26.91 12.33 36.00
CA ALA A 217 -26.98 11.40 34.88
C ALA A 217 -27.17 9.98 35.42
N LYS A 218 -28.21 9.28 34.96
CA LYS A 218 -28.48 7.88 35.26
C LYS A 218 -28.23 7.06 34.00
N ALA A 219 -27.25 6.17 34.07
CA ALA A 219 -27.01 5.18 33.02
C ALA A 219 -27.76 3.88 33.35
N THR A 220 -28.49 3.32 32.38
CA THR A 220 -29.12 2.00 32.43
C THR A 220 -28.63 1.17 31.25
N TRP A 221 -28.40 -0.11 31.47
CA TRP A 221 -27.98 -1.02 30.40
C TRP A 221 -28.37 -2.46 30.72
N ASP A 222 -28.40 -3.29 29.68
CA ASP A 222 -28.64 -4.71 29.75
C ASP A 222 -27.34 -5.51 29.66
N THR A 223 -27.29 -6.64 30.37
CA THR A 223 -26.20 -7.63 30.26
C THR A 223 -26.81 -9.01 30.02
N PRO A 224 -26.78 -9.55 28.79
CA PRO A 224 -27.43 -10.82 28.49
C PRO A 224 -26.68 -11.98 29.16
N ARG A 225 -27.25 -12.61 30.20
CA ARG A 225 -26.61 -13.75 30.87
C ARG A 225 -26.53 -14.95 29.93
N VAL A 226 -25.32 -15.34 29.53
CA VAL A 226 -25.06 -16.62 28.87
C VAL A 226 -24.66 -17.62 29.95
N ILE A 227 -25.59 -18.48 30.39
CA ILE A 227 -25.23 -19.65 31.20
C ILE A 227 -24.82 -20.75 30.22
N LYS A 228 -23.51 -20.92 30.00
CA LYS A 228 -22.99 -22.12 29.34
C LYS A 228 -23.10 -23.30 30.32
N GLY A 229 -23.98 -24.26 30.02
CA GLY A 229 -24.00 -25.57 30.68
C GLY A 229 -25.14 -25.85 31.67
N VAL A 230 -26.38 -25.50 31.34
CA VAL A 230 -27.53 -26.18 31.99
C VAL A 230 -27.81 -27.45 31.19
N ARG A 231 -27.68 -28.59 31.88
CA ARG A 231 -28.06 -29.92 31.41
C ARG A 231 -29.55 -30.13 31.61
#